data_AF-A0A9P3AHI4-F1
#
_entry.id   AF-A0A9P3AHI4-F1
#
_cell.length_a   1.000
_cell.length_b   1.000
_cell.length_c   1.000
_cell.angle_alpha   90.00
_cell.angle_beta   90.00
_cell.angle_gamma   90.00
#
_symmetry.space_group_name_H-M   'P 1'
#
loop_
_entity.id
_entity.type
_entity.pdbx_description
1 polymer ?
#
loop_
_entity_poly.entity_id
_entity_poly.type
_entity_poly.pdbx_seq_one_letter_code
_entity_poly.pdbx_strand_id
1 'polypeptide(L)' 'MNKLTQPKDVTVTFGIHGLQADADLSQEETLALAQFFKRLDWSEVRGCAIDDNEAYTIRAAVGKLQHALARGGYAPR' A
#
# COMPACT_ATOMS: atom_id res chain seq x y z
N MET A 1 29.39 -12.72 -15.35
CA MET A 1 28.83 -11.42 -14.95
C MET A 1 27.33 -11.55 -14.81
N ASN A 2 26.83 -11.65 -13.57
CA ASN A 2 25.40 -11.73 -13.30
C ASN A 2 24.80 -10.35 -13.57
N LYS A 3 23.79 -10.26 -14.45
CA LYS A 3 22.98 -9.04 -14.57
C LYS A 3 22.25 -8.89 -13.23
N LEU A 4 22.74 -8.00 -12.37
CA LEU A 4 21.96 -7.47 -11.27
C LEU A 4 20.68 -6.92 -11.92
N THR A 5 19.58 -7.65 -11.78
CA THR A 5 18.24 -7.17 -12.12
C THR A 5 18.12 -5.79 -11.51
N GLN A 6 17.98 -4.75 -12.34
CA GLN A 6 17.73 -3.41 -11.86
C GLN A 6 16.56 -3.50 -10.86
N PRO A 7 16.67 -2.93 -9.65
CA PRO A 7 15.53 -2.85 -8.76
C PRO A 7 14.40 -2.18 -9.56
N LYS A 8 13.26 -2.86 -9.64
CA LYS A 8 12.09 -2.25 -10.26
C LYS A 8 11.62 -1.19 -9.28
N ASP A 9 11.76 0.08 -9.63
CA ASP A 9 11.18 1.16 -8.85
C ASP A 9 9.68 0.90 -8.70
N VAL A 10 9.19 0.97 -7.47
CA VAL A 10 7.76 0.85 -7.17
C VAL A 10 7.28 2.22 -6.74
N THR A 11 6.55 2.89 -7.62
CA THR A 11 5.89 4.16 -7.34
C THR A 11 4.40 3.93 -7.09
N VAL A 12 3.86 4.61 -6.07
CA VAL A 12 2.42 4.71 -5.79
C VAL A 12 2.01 6.15 -6.04
N THR A 13 1.00 6.34 -6.89
CA THR A 13 0.45 7.66 -7.21
C THR A 13 -1.03 7.71 -6.85
N PHE A 14 -1.44 8.78 -6.17
CA PHE A 14 -2.83 9.04 -5.81
C PHE A 14 -3.47 9.96 -6.85
N GLY A 15 -4.62 9.55 -7.39
CA GLY A 15 -5.45 10.41 -8.23
C GLY A 15 -6.37 11.26 -7.38
N ILE A 16 -6.26 12.59 -7.48
CA ILE A 16 -7.03 13.54 -6.67
C ILE A 16 -7.68 14.56 -7.61
N HIS A 17 -8.92 14.33 -8.04
CA HIS A 17 -9.71 15.25 -8.88
C HIS A 17 -8.94 15.90 -10.06
N GLY A 18 -8.26 15.08 -10.86
CA GLY A 18 -7.47 15.56 -12.01
C GLY A 18 -6.02 15.91 -11.68
N LEU A 19 -5.62 15.82 -10.41
CA LEU A 19 -4.24 15.92 -9.94
C LEU A 19 -3.66 14.53 -9.68
N GLN A 20 -2.34 14.45 -9.74
CA GLN A 20 -1.56 13.31 -9.30
C GLN A 20 -0.62 13.76 -8.18
N ALA A 21 -0.51 12.94 -7.14
CA ALA A 21 0.45 13.14 -6.06
C ALA A 21 1.14 11.82 -5.73
N ASP A 22 2.42 11.90 -5.42
CA ASP A 22 3.25 10.82 -4.92
C ASP A 22 3.88 11.23 -3.57
N ALA A 23 4.42 10.24 -2.86
CA ALA A 23 5.11 10.44 -1.60
C ALA A 23 6.31 9.50 -1.51
N ASP A 24 7.47 10.07 -1.21
CA ASP A 24 8.67 9.31 -0.88
C ASP A 24 8.63 8.90 0.59
N LEU A 25 8.66 7.60 0.84
CA LEU A 25 8.73 7.03 2.17
C LEU A 25 10.14 6.50 2.42
N SER A 26 10.69 6.76 3.60
CA SER A 26 11.93 6.11 4.04
C SER A 26 11.74 4.59 4.14
N GLN A 27 12.85 3.86 4.25
CA GLN A 27 12.83 2.40 4.43
C GLN A 27 12.05 2.00 5.70
N GLU A 28 12.20 2.77 6.77
CA GLU A 28 11.53 2.53 8.06
C GLU A 28 10.02 2.76 7.95
N GLU A 29 9.60 3.88 7.36
CA GLU A 29 8.18 4.18 7.14
C GLU A 29 7.52 3.14 6.24
N THR A 30 8.21 2.73 5.17
CA THR A 30 7.74 1.68 4.26
C THR A 30 7.56 0.35 4.98
N LEU A 31 8.51 -0.04 5.83
CA LEU A 31 8.42 -1.27 6.62
C LEU A 31 7.29 -1.19 7.66
N ALA A 32 7.17 -0.07 8.37
CA ALA A 32 6.11 0.14 9.35
C ALA A 32 4.73 0.04 8.71
N LEU A 33 4.55 0.66 7.53
CA LEU A 33 3.30 0.61 6.78
C LEU A 33 2.97 -0.80 6.28
N ALA A 34 3.97 -1.55 5.76
CA ALA A 34 3.78 -2.94 5.37
C ALA A 34 3.33 -3.82 6.56
N GLN A 35 3.94 -3.62 7.73
CA GLN A 35 3.60 -4.34 8.95
C GLN A 35 2.23 -3.93 9.51
N PHE A 36 1.83 -2.67 9.34
CA PHE A 36 0.49 -2.19 9.65
C PHE A 36 -0.56 -2.90 8.77
N PHE A 37 -0.41 -2.87 7.44
CA PHE A 37 -1.36 -3.52 6.54
C PHE A 37 -1.49 -5.03 6.77
N LYS A 38 -0.42 -5.69 7.22
CA LYS A 38 -0.44 -7.11 7.60
C LYS A 38 -1.28 -7.40 8.85
N ARG A 39 -1.40 -6.44 9.77
CA ARG A 39 -2.18 -6.58 11.01
C ARG A 39 -3.60 -6.02 10.88
N LEU A 40 -3.89 -5.32 9.78
CA LEU A 40 -5.15 -4.62 9.58
C LEU A 40 -6.28 -5.61 9.28
N ASP A 41 -7.19 -5.74 10.24
CA ASP A 41 -8.37 -6.61 10.14
C ASP A 41 -9.61 -5.86 9.67
N TRP A 42 -10.62 -6.63 9.29
CA TRP A 42 -11.89 -6.09 8.80
C TRP A 42 -12.60 -5.19 9.82
N SER A 43 -12.49 -5.50 11.12
CA SER A 43 -13.14 -4.71 12.18
C SER A 43 -12.58 -3.30 12.26
N GLU A 44 -11.28 -3.09 12.08
CA GLU A 44 -10.67 -1.76 12.10
C GLU A 44 -11.04 -0.98 10.83
N VAL A 45 -11.00 -1.65 9.67
CA VAL A 45 -11.47 -1.05 8.40
C VAL A 45 -12.93 -0.63 8.51
N ARG A 46 -13.79 -1.48 9.10
CA ARG A 46 -15.20 -1.14 9.32
C ARG A 46 -15.38 -0.04 10.36
N GLY A 47 -14.64 -0.05 11.45
CA GLY A 47 -14.73 0.98 12.48
C GLY A 47 -14.42 2.39 11.97
N CYS A 48 -13.61 2.50 10.91
CA CYS A 48 -13.24 3.77 10.29
C CYS A 48 -14.18 4.23 9.16
N ALA A 49 -15.00 3.35 8.60
CA ALA A 49 -15.83 3.65 7.42
C ALA A 49 -17.27 4.01 7.79
N ILE A 50 -17.85 4.99 7.08
CA ILE A 50 -19.23 5.47 7.22
C ILE A 50 -20.22 4.33 6.97
N ASP A 51 -19.94 3.48 5.98
CA ASP A 51 -20.76 2.34 5.61
C ASP A 51 -19.93 1.15 5.10
N ASP A 52 -20.61 0.04 4.77
CA ASP A 52 -19.96 -1.16 4.28
C ASP A 52 -19.31 -0.94 2.90
N ASN A 53 -19.88 -0.08 2.05
CA ASN A 53 -19.37 0.19 0.71
C ASN A 53 -18.03 0.93 0.78
N GLU A 54 -17.93 1.94 1.64
CA GLU A 54 -16.67 2.64 1.90
C GLU A 54 -15.63 1.68 2.48
N ALA A 55 -16.02 0.80 3.39
CA ALA A 55 -15.09 -0.18 3.96
C ALA A 55 -14.51 -1.15 2.92
N TYR A 56 -15.34 -1.67 2.00
CA TYR A 56 -14.84 -2.47 0.89
C TYR A 56 -13.93 -1.66 -0.04
N THR A 57 -14.24 -0.37 -0.24
CA THR A 57 -13.39 0.55 -1.02
C THR A 57 -12.01 0.74 -0.37
N ILE A 58 -11.97 0.96 0.95
CA ILE A 58 -10.74 1.05 1.74
C ILE A 58 -9.96 -0.27 1.64
N ARG A 59 -10.63 -1.42 1.84
CA ARG A 59 -9.99 -2.74 1.76
C ARG A 59 -9.36 -2.99 0.39
N ALA A 60 -10.04 -2.60 -0.69
CA ALA A 60 -9.53 -2.70 -2.05
C ALA A 60 -8.31 -1.80 -2.27
N ALA A 61 -8.32 -0.57 -1.74
CA ALA A 61 -7.17 0.34 -1.81
C ALA A 61 -5.96 -0.22 -1.05
N VAL A 62 -6.16 -0.72 0.18
CA VAL A 62 -5.11 -1.40 0.96
C VAL A 62 -4.51 -2.57 0.18
N GLY A 63 -5.33 -3.40 -0.46
CA GLY A 63 -4.84 -4.51 -1.28
C GLY A 63 -3.93 -4.08 -2.44
N LYS A 64 -4.24 -2.95 -3.10
CA LYS A 64 -3.37 -2.38 -4.15
C LYS A 64 -2.02 -1.92 -3.57
N LEU A 65 -2.03 -1.30 -2.40
CA LEU A 65 -0.82 -0.85 -1.70
C LEU A 65 0.03 -2.05 -1.24
N GLN A 66 -0.59 -3.08 -0.64
CA GLN A 66 0.08 -4.33 -0.28
C GLN A 66 0.74 -5.00 -1.50
N HIS A 67 0.04 -5.03 -2.64
CA HIS A 67 0.60 -5.58 -3.87
C HIS A 67 1.79 -4.74 -4.40
N ALA A 68 1.74 -3.41 -4.29
CA ALA A 68 2.86 -2.54 -4.64
C ALA A 68 4.09 -2.80 -3.73
N LEU A 69 3.87 -2.87 -2.42
CA LEU A 69 4.91 -3.21 -1.44
C LEU A 69 5.54 -4.58 -1.72
N ALA A 70 4.73 -5.59 -2.08
CA ALA A 70 5.18 -6.92 -2.48
C ALA A 70 6.13 -6.91 -3.69
N ARG A 71 5.83 -6.10 -4.72
CA ARG A 71 6.73 -5.93 -5.86
C ARG A 71 8.04 -5.24 -5.47
N GLY A 72 8.01 -4.41 -4.43
CA GLY A 72 9.17 -3.74 -3.85
C GLY A 72 9.99 -4.63 -2.90
N GLY A 73 9.60 -5.89 -2.71
CA GLY A 73 10.32 -6.84 -1.85
C GLY A 73 9.88 -6.82 -0.37
N TYR A 74 8.88 -6.03 0.00
CA TYR A 74 8.27 -6.06 1.32
C TYR A 74 7.21 -7.16 1.35
N ALA A 75 7.16 -8.00 2.38
CA ALA A 75 6.17 -9.07 2.49
C ALA A 75 5.05 -8.71 3.49
N PRO A 76 4.04 -7.90 3.11
CA PRO A 76 2.79 -7.84 3.86
C PRO A 76 2.12 -9.21 3.65
N ARG A 77 1.96 -10.00 4.72
CA ARG A 77 1.17 -11.24 4.62
C ARG A 77 -0.31 -10.88 4.57
#